data_AF-W1XTZ4-F1
#
_entry.id   AF-W1XTZ4-F1
#
_cell.length_a   1.000
_cell.length_b   1.000
_cell.length_c   1.000
_cell.angle_alpha   90.00
_cell.angle_beta   90.00
_cell.angle_gamma   90.00
#
_symmetry.space_group_name_H-M   'P 1'
#
loop_
_entity.id
_entity.type
_entity.pdbx_description
1 polymer ?
#
loop_
_entity_poly.entity_id
_entity_poly.type
_entity_poly.pdbx_seq_one_letter_code
_entity_poly.pdbx_strand_id
1 'polypeptide(L)'
;CDFPAYQNLQDYYETYVYALVQEIDLWVFEHPESTSKAIDTIYFGGGTPTELSIQQLQMILDKIKNTFTISDDCHMTIESNPGEVNLHYLTKLVKLGFNRISFGKQENH
;
A
#
# COMPACT_ATOMS: atom_id res chain seq x y z
N CYS A 1 -2.23 1.41 23.08
CA CYS A 1 -1.84 2.77 22.70
C CYS A 1 -2.85 3.26 21.69
N ASP A 2 -3.65 4.27 22.03
CA ASP A 2 -4.51 4.93 21.06
C ASP A 2 -3.62 5.54 19.96
N PHE A 3 -3.81 5.10 18.72
CA PHE A 3 -3.28 5.82 17.57
C PHE A 3 -3.97 7.19 17.57
N PRO A 4 -3.22 8.29 17.69
CA PRO A 4 -3.85 9.60 17.67
C PRO A 4 -4.40 9.87 16.27
N ALA A 5 -5.72 9.88 16.14
CA ALA A 5 -6.41 10.36 14.95
C ALA A 5 -6.27 11.89 14.89
N TYR A 6 -5.30 12.39 14.11
CA TYR A 6 -5.12 13.82 13.91
C TYR A 6 -6.13 14.33 12.87
N GLN A 7 -6.76 15.48 13.14
CA GLN A 7 -7.59 16.18 12.14
C GLN A 7 -6.69 16.85 11.09
N ASN A 8 -7.16 16.95 9.84
CA ASN A 8 -6.46 17.52 8.66
C ASN A 8 -5.28 16.69 8.11
N LEU A 9 -5.28 15.37 8.28
CA LEU A 9 -4.28 14.47 7.66
C LEU A 9 -4.44 14.30 6.14
N GLN A 10 -5.53 14.75 5.54
CA GLN A 10 -5.83 14.49 4.12
C GLN A 10 -4.73 15.00 3.18
N ASP A 11 -4.29 16.24 3.39
CA ASP A 11 -3.20 16.86 2.61
C ASP A 11 -1.86 16.15 2.84
N TYR A 12 -1.66 15.57 4.03
CA TYR A 12 -0.48 14.77 4.35
C TYR A 12 -0.48 13.44 3.63
N TYR A 13 -1.62 12.76 3.48
CA TYR A 13 -1.71 11.51 2.72
C TYR A 13 -1.45 11.75 1.22
N GLU A 14 -1.99 12.82 0.65
CA GLU A 14 -1.72 13.15 -0.76
C GLU A 14 -0.24 13.48 -0.99
N THR A 15 0.34 14.30 -0.12
CA THR A 15 1.77 14.63 -0.16
C THR A 15 2.64 13.39 0.01
N TYR A 16 2.28 12.50 0.94
CA TYR A 16 2.97 11.24 1.17
C TYR A 16 2.92 10.32 -0.05
N VAL A 17 1.73 10.12 -0.63
CA VAL A 17 1.56 9.28 -1.83
C VAL A 17 2.36 9.84 -3.00
N TYR A 18 2.35 11.16 -3.19
CA TYR A 18 3.16 11.80 -4.22
C TYR A 18 4.66 11.60 -3.97
N ALA A 19 5.12 11.81 -2.74
CA ALA A 19 6.52 11.60 -2.38
C ALA A 19 6.96 10.15 -2.58
N LEU A 20 6.13 9.17 -2.20
CA LEU A 20 6.40 7.75 -2.38
C LEU A 20 6.51 7.36 -3.86
N VAL A 21 5.64 7.91 -4.71
CA VAL A 21 5.73 7.70 -6.17
C VAL A 21 7.04 8.23 -6.73
N GLN A 22 7.51 9.39 -6.25
CA GLN A 22 8.80 9.96 -6.67
C GLN A 22 9.99 9.18 -6.09
N GLU A 23 9.87 8.65 -4.88
CA GLU A 23 10.88 7.79 -4.26
C GLU A 23 11.12 6.53 -5.10
N ILE A 24 10.06 5.93 -5.67
CA ILE A 24 10.21 4.78 -6.58
C ILE A 24 11.07 5.13 -7.81
N ASP A 25 10.88 6.33 -8.38
CA ASP A 25 11.70 6.79 -9.51
C ASP A 25 13.16 6.99 -9.12
N LEU A 26 13.38 7.64 -7.98
CA LEU A 26 14.73 7.88 -7.46
C LEU A 26 15.43 6.55 -7.16
N TRP A 27 14.73 5.60 -6.56
CA TRP A 27 15.25 4.28 -6.25
C TRP A 27 15.74 3.56 -7.51
N VAL A 28 14.93 3.55 -8.57
CA VAL A 28 15.29 2.88 -9.83
C VAL A 28 16.38 3.63 -10.59
N PHE A 29 16.42 4.95 -10.48
CA PHE A 29 17.53 5.73 -11.02
C PHE A 29 18.86 5.38 -10.35
N GLU A 30 18.88 5.24 -9.02
CA GLU A 30 20.08 4.86 -8.25
C GLU A 30 20.42 3.36 -8.36
N HIS A 31 19.41 2.51 -8.54
CA HIS A 31 19.53 1.04 -8.57
C HIS A 31 18.82 0.48 -9.82
N PRO A 32 19.34 0.71 -11.04
CA PRO A 32 18.68 0.27 -12.27
C PRO A 32 18.50 -1.25 -12.34
N GLU A 33 19.39 -2.02 -11.70
CA GLU A 33 19.29 -3.48 -11.60
C GLU A 33 18.07 -3.96 -10.82
N SER A 34 17.46 -3.12 -9.99
CA SER A 34 16.25 -3.46 -9.23
C SER A 34 15.06 -3.83 -10.13
N THR A 35 15.06 -3.35 -11.38
CA THR A 35 14.02 -3.65 -12.38
C THR A 35 14.26 -4.95 -13.16
N SER A 36 15.43 -5.58 -13.00
CA SER A 36 15.82 -6.76 -13.78
C SER A 36 15.13 -8.06 -13.34
N LYS A 37 14.57 -8.09 -12.14
CA LYS A 37 13.86 -9.25 -11.58
C LYS A 37 12.39 -8.94 -11.40
N ALA A 38 11.57 -9.95 -11.63
CA ALA A 38 10.15 -9.86 -11.35
C ALA A 38 9.90 -9.80 -9.84
N ILE A 39 8.97 -8.92 -9.42
CA ILE A 39 8.48 -8.86 -8.05
C ILE A 39 7.46 -9.98 -7.83
N ASP A 40 7.69 -10.81 -6.81
CA ASP A 40 6.79 -11.89 -6.40
C ASP A 40 5.93 -11.53 -5.18
N THR A 41 6.27 -10.44 -4.47
CA THR A 41 5.59 -10.04 -3.24
C THR A 41 5.53 -8.53 -3.13
N ILE A 42 4.34 -7.99 -2.83
CA ILE A 42 4.12 -6.58 -2.51
C ILE A 42 3.43 -6.51 -1.14
N TYR A 43 3.99 -5.75 -0.21
CA TYR A 43 3.48 -5.60 1.14
C TYR A 43 3.21 -4.15 1.48
N PHE A 44 1.95 -3.82 1.76
CA PHE A 44 1.52 -2.53 2.31
C PHE A 44 1.31 -2.70 3.81
N GLY A 45 2.32 -2.31 4.60
CA GLY A 45 2.27 -2.33 6.07
C GLY A 45 2.53 -0.96 6.70
N GLY A 46 2.49 -0.89 8.03
CA GLY A 46 2.77 0.33 8.79
C GLY A 46 1.77 0.53 9.93
N GLY A 47 1.26 1.76 10.08
CA GLY A 47 0.13 2.04 10.97
C GLY A 47 -1.14 1.39 10.42
N THR A 48 -1.92 2.17 9.68
CA THR A 48 -3.13 1.68 9.01
C THR A 48 -3.08 2.05 7.53
N PRO A 49 -2.42 1.25 6.67
CA PRO A 49 -2.43 1.48 5.22
C PRO A 49 -3.84 1.60 4.63
N THR A 50 -4.84 1.01 5.29
CA THR A 50 -6.26 1.16 4.92
C THR A 50 -6.86 2.54 5.15
N GLU A 51 -6.15 3.47 5.77
CA GLU A 51 -6.52 4.90 5.79
C GLU A 51 -6.34 5.56 4.41
N LEU A 52 -5.46 5.02 3.56
CA LEU A 52 -5.35 5.47 2.18
C LEU A 52 -6.64 5.13 1.41
N SER A 53 -7.10 6.12 0.66
CA SER A 53 -8.19 5.91 -0.29
C SER A 53 -7.79 4.89 -1.36
N ILE A 54 -8.79 4.25 -1.97
CA ILE A 54 -8.56 3.30 -3.06
C ILE A 54 -7.84 3.98 -4.23
N GLN A 55 -8.10 5.26 -4.48
CA GLN A 55 -7.43 6.05 -5.50
C GLN A 55 -5.93 6.23 -5.19
N GLN A 56 -5.59 6.52 -3.94
CA GLN A 56 -4.19 6.64 -3.51
C GLN A 56 -3.45 5.30 -3.61
N LEU A 57 -4.08 4.20 -3.17
CA LEU A 57 -3.51 2.85 -3.35
C LEU A 57 -3.31 2.50 -4.83
N GLN A 58 -4.28 2.84 -5.69
CA GLN A 58 -4.16 2.64 -7.13
C GLN A 58 -2.98 3.43 -7.71
N MET A 59 -2.78 4.69 -7.31
CA MET A 59 -1.64 5.51 -7.78
C MET A 59 -0.29 4.85 -7.46
N ILE A 60 -0.13 4.35 -6.23
CA ILE A 60 1.11 3.65 -5.82
C ILE A 60 1.27 2.36 -6.62
N LEU A 61 0.21 1.57 -6.77
CA LEU A 61 0.26 0.31 -7.49
C LEU A 61 0.53 0.48 -8.98
N ASP A 62 -0.07 1.48 -9.61
CA ASP A 62 0.17 1.81 -11.02
C ASP A 62 1.63 2.22 -11.21
N LYS A 63 2.19 3.00 -10.27
CA LYS A 63 3.61 3.32 -10.30
C LYS A 63 4.47 2.06 -10.25
N ILE A 64 4.23 1.18 -9.29
CA ILE A 64 4.96 -0.08 -9.14
C ILE A 64 4.85 -0.93 -10.42
N LYS A 65 3.64 -1.12 -10.96
CA LYS A 65 3.39 -1.96 -12.15
C LYS A 65 3.99 -1.37 -13.44
N ASN A 66 4.10 -0.05 -13.53
CA ASN A 66 4.74 0.63 -14.68
C ASN A 66 6.27 0.62 -14.58
N THR A 67 6.81 0.46 -13.36
CA THR A 67 8.25 0.52 -13.10
C THR A 67 8.89 -0.88 -13.04
N PHE A 68 8.19 -1.87 -12.50
CA PHE A 68 8.71 -3.22 -12.26
C PHE A 68 7.89 -4.27 -13.02
N THR A 69 8.55 -5.36 -13.42
CA THR A 69 7.83 -6.56 -13.86
C THR A 69 7.24 -7.25 -12.63
N ILE A 70 5.94 -7.55 -12.65
CA ILE A 70 5.26 -8.26 -11.55
C ILE A 70 5.00 -9.69 -11.99
N SER A 71 5.33 -10.66 -11.12
CA SER A 71 5.03 -12.07 -11.35
C SER A 71 3.52 -12.30 -11.39
N ASP A 72 3.06 -13.23 -12.24
CA ASP A 72 1.65 -13.61 -12.32
C ASP A 72 1.09 -14.15 -10.98
N ASP A 73 1.95 -14.77 -10.18
CA ASP A 73 1.63 -15.33 -8.86
C ASP A 73 1.95 -14.38 -7.70
N CYS A 74 2.06 -13.07 -7.96
CA CYS A 74 2.48 -12.11 -6.94
C CYS A 74 1.54 -12.08 -5.72
N HIS A 75 2.12 -12.17 -4.53
CA HIS A 75 1.40 -12.01 -3.27
C HIS A 75 1.31 -10.53 -2.89
N MET A 76 0.11 -9.97 -2.97
CA MET A 76 -0.17 -8.58 -2.61
C MET A 76 -0.93 -8.54 -1.27
N THR A 77 -0.24 -8.06 -0.24
CA THR A 77 -0.76 -8.00 1.13
C THR A 77 -0.97 -6.57 1.60
N ILE A 78 -2.05 -6.32 2.33
CA ILE A 78 -2.29 -5.05 3.03
C ILE A 78 -2.63 -5.28 4.51
N GLU A 79 -2.04 -4.48 5.40
CA GLU A 79 -2.39 -4.44 6.82
C GLU A 79 -3.65 -3.60 7.06
N SER A 80 -4.51 -4.06 7.97
CA SER A 80 -5.73 -3.35 8.38
C SER A 80 -6.10 -3.69 9.82
N ASN A 81 -6.78 -2.80 10.55
CA ASN A 81 -7.32 -3.14 11.85
C ASN A 81 -8.73 -3.75 11.74
N PRO A 82 -9.10 -4.68 12.64
CA PRO A 82 -10.46 -5.18 12.74
C PRO A 82 -11.46 -4.03 12.97
N GLY A 83 -12.39 -3.82 12.04
CA GLY A 83 -13.46 -2.82 12.15
C GLY A 83 -13.28 -1.56 11.28
N GLU A 84 -12.10 -1.34 10.68
CA GLU A 84 -11.85 -0.18 9.82
C GLU A 84 -12.19 -0.42 8.35
N VAL A 85 -12.31 -1.68 7.95
CA VAL A 85 -12.67 -2.08 6.59
C VAL A 85 -14.10 -2.57 6.49
N ASN A 86 -14.80 -2.12 5.45
CA ASN A 86 -16.12 -2.61 5.09
C ASN A 86 -16.06 -3.43 3.79
N LEU A 87 -17.13 -4.17 3.49
CA LEU A 87 -17.19 -5.04 2.31
C LEU A 87 -16.94 -4.30 0.99
N HIS A 88 -17.37 -3.04 0.89
CA HIS A 88 -17.16 -2.22 -0.32
C HIS A 88 -15.68 -1.89 -0.53
N TYR A 89 -14.97 -1.51 0.54
CA TYR A 89 -13.53 -1.27 0.50
C TYR A 89 -12.76 -2.55 0.16
N LEU A 90 -13.09 -3.66 0.83
CA LEU A 90 -12.49 -4.98 0.56
C LEU A 90 -12.68 -5.41 -0.91
N THR A 91 -13.88 -5.22 -1.45
CA THR A 91 -14.17 -5.54 -2.87
C THR A 91 -13.29 -4.71 -3.81
N LYS A 92 -13.02 -3.45 -3.47
CA LYS A 92 -12.12 -2.60 -4.25
C LYS A 92 -10.66 -3.03 -4.11
N LEU A 93 -10.19 -3.39 -2.92
CA LEU A 93 -8.84 -3.94 -2.73
C LEU A 93 -8.60 -5.18 -3.58
N VAL A 94 -9.55 -6.13 -3.61
CA VAL A 94 -9.46 -7.32 -4.46
C VAL A 94 -9.35 -6.93 -5.94
N LYS A 95 -10.11 -5.93 -6.39
CA LYS A 95 -10.01 -5.41 -7.77
C LYS A 95 -8.66 -4.76 -8.09
N LEU A 96 -7.98 -4.20 -7.10
CA LEU A 96 -6.62 -3.65 -7.25
C LEU A 96 -5.54 -4.75 -7.37
N GLY A 97 -5.88 -5.98 -6.97
CA GLY A 97 -4.99 -7.14 -6.99
C GLY A 97 -4.57 -7.64 -5.61
N PHE A 98 -5.01 -7.01 -4.52
CA PHE A 98 -4.72 -7.52 -3.17
C PHE A 98 -5.39 -8.88 -2.97
N ASN A 99 -4.58 -9.87 -2.58
CA ASN A 99 -5.00 -11.26 -2.38
C ASN A 99 -4.73 -11.77 -0.96
N ARG A 100 -4.17 -10.93 -0.09
CA ARG A 100 -3.99 -11.21 1.34
C ARG A 100 -4.28 -9.96 2.18
N ILE A 101 -4.91 -10.15 3.33
CA ILE A 101 -5.09 -9.10 4.34
C ILE A 101 -4.44 -9.58 5.63
N SER A 102 -3.63 -8.72 6.25
CA SER A 102 -3.05 -8.93 7.56
C SER A 102 -3.83 -8.10 8.57
N PHE A 103 -4.43 -8.75 9.57
CA PHE A 103 -5.10 -8.04 10.66
C PHE A 103 -4.15 -7.87 11.83
N GLY A 104 -3.79 -6.62 12.15
CA GLY A 104 -3.05 -6.29 13.35
C GLY A 104 -3.93 -6.51 14.59
N LYS A 105 -3.54 -7.44 15.47
CA LYS A 105 -4.14 -7.57 16.81
C LYS A 105 -3.20 -6.91 17.81
N GLN A 106 -3.49 -5.68 18.24
CA GLN A 106 -2.91 -5.20 19.49
C GLN A 106 -3.68 -5.85 20.64
N GLU A 107 -3.04 -6.76 21.36
CA GLU A 107 -3.54 -7.18 22.66
C GLU A 107 -3.39 -6.00 23.61
N ASN A 108 -4.49 -5.30 23.91
CA ASN A 108 -4.55 -4.43 25.07
C ASN A 108 -4.54 -5.34 26.31
N HIS A 109 -3.36 -5.52 26.90
CA HIS A 109 -3.23 -5.95 28.28
C HIS A 109 -3.33 -4.74 29.21
#